data_AF-A0A101XQJ9-F1
#
_entry.id   AF-A0A101XQJ9-F1
#
_cell.length_a   1.000
_cell.length_b   1.000
_cell.length_c   1.000
_cell.angle_alpha   90.00
_cell.angle_beta   90.00
_cell.angle_gamma   90.00
#
_symmetry.space_group_name_H-M   'P 1'
#
loop_
_entity.id
_entity.type
_entity.pdbx_description
1 polymer ?
#
loop_
_entity_poly.entity_id
_entity_poly.type
_entity_poly.pdbx_seq_one_letter_code
_entity_poly.pdbx_strand_id
1 'polypeptide(L)'
;MNAQKNLSLFFDLDFHHVGYLQDFMLRKGKTNRNRELLYQELENDPNNLFHLSNLMAEHLVVGELDEARRLGKRSLTILHATKKKPIFSSRIYSLYLLSLEDREEACTVYQEAIRLFPEHTDFRLRFAQYEIKQKRFLSAQNILFEAIKHGDPKYSMIEFTEGAGSFLSYTELARVYSFMEDAQSATESALRSFFMQPFDSKVMALLSYRVPQEGQAMLLERICDVKSAGEWAALQAIKGQNVEREIAEFENRFGKHVLFEFAKNVMSQGEKTFSKDTSEEEREWINGLCSIVRGEDGEAHLKRGGAKGAFLLQTLTFLNDGTEFHCGLKNIVWDLIGFRAYDLLKRILPHCDDLMDIWPMLYHTPFEAHLSDVLWSGDTPMEQAHLAHRAFYNRETEKGLTHIECAEKDGVTVYSRIVRADLLLQKGKGDEAKKTLLQAIEAFPQSRLLLDAKRALFGEIDHKQVFYALGGNQ
;
A
#
# COMPACT_ATOMS: atom_id res chain seq x y z
N MET A 1 -35.33 0.33 14.63
CA MET A 1 -34.03 0.95 14.94
C MET A 1 -33.89 2.22 14.09
N ASN A 2 -34.56 3.30 14.50
CA ASN A 2 -34.82 4.50 13.68
C ASN A 2 -34.67 5.76 14.55
N ALA A 3 -33.46 6.03 15.07
CA ALA A 3 -33.24 7.11 16.04
C ALA A 3 -32.07 8.06 15.71
N GLN A 4 -31.31 7.85 14.63
CA GLN A 4 -30.20 8.74 14.24
C GLN A 4 -30.54 9.74 13.13
N LYS A 5 -31.75 9.70 12.55
CA LYS A 5 -32.10 10.52 11.38
C LYS A 5 -32.75 11.89 11.66
N ASN A 6 -32.87 12.32 12.93
CA ASN A 6 -33.65 13.52 13.29
C ASN A 6 -32.93 14.55 14.18
N LEU A 7 -31.59 14.57 14.25
CA LEU A 7 -30.86 15.57 15.02
C LEU A 7 -30.24 16.72 14.19
N SER A 8 -30.38 16.71 12.86
CA SER A 8 -29.79 17.73 11.98
C SER A 8 -30.71 18.93 11.67
N LEU A 9 -31.85 19.09 12.36
CA LEU A 9 -32.85 20.12 12.05
C LEU A 9 -32.92 21.27 13.08
N PHE A 10 -32.02 21.33 14.07
CA PHE A 10 -32.10 22.33 15.16
C PHE A 10 -30.86 23.16 15.43
N PHE A 11 -29.76 22.98 14.70
CA PHE A 11 -28.60 23.88 14.78
C PHE A 11 -28.06 24.13 13.38
N ASP A 12 -28.13 25.39 12.92
CA ASP A 12 -27.21 25.94 11.93
C ASP A 12 -25.81 25.94 12.57
N LEU A 13 -25.15 24.79 12.51
CA LEU A 13 -23.78 24.64 12.95
C LEU A 13 -22.91 24.43 11.71
N ASP A 14 -22.38 25.54 11.19
CA ASP A 14 -21.32 25.50 10.19
C ASP A 14 -20.03 25.00 10.85
N PHE A 15 -19.73 23.72 10.71
CA PHE A 15 -18.40 23.18 11.01
C PHE A 15 -17.43 23.61 9.90
N HIS A 16 -16.91 24.83 10.01
CA HIS A 16 -15.76 25.24 9.22
C HIS A 16 -14.51 24.48 9.70
N HIS A 17 -14.12 23.43 8.99
CA HIS A 17 -12.86 22.73 9.23
C HIS A 17 -11.68 23.53 8.64
N VAL A 18 -11.36 24.68 9.27
CA VAL A 18 -10.26 25.58 8.86
C VAL A 18 -8.91 25.13 9.46
N GLY A 19 -8.54 23.85 9.31
CA GLY A 19 -7.18 23.39 9.61
C GLY A 19 -6.30 23.69 8.40
N TYR A 20 -5.21 24.46 8.48
CA TYR A 20 -3.92 23.89 8.87
C TYR A 20 -2.91 24.91 9.43
N LEU A 21 -3.17 26.23 9.40
CA LEU A 21 -2.20 27.21 9.92
C LEU A 21 -2.48 27.65 11.37
N GLN A 22 -3.73 27.98 11.69
CA GLN A 22 -4.12 28.47 13.01
C GLN A 22 -4.17 27.34 14.04
N ASP A 23 -4.67 26.17 13.65
CA ASP A 23 -4.63 24.96 14.47
C ASP A 23 -3.21 24.49 14.77
N PHE A 24 -2.28 24.66 13.84
CA PHE A 24 -0.87 24.30 14.06
C PHE A 24 -0.21 25.24 15.07
N MET A 25 -0.48 26.54 15.00
CA MET A 25 -0.03 27.52 15.99
C MET A 25 -0.67 27.30 17.37
N LEU A 26 -1.97 26.99 17.43
CA LEU A 26 -2.68 26.68 18.69
C LEU A 26 -2.22 25.35 19.30
N ARG A 27 -1.98 24.32 18.47
CA ARG A 27 -1.39 23.04 18.90
C ARG A 27 0.01 23.25 19.46
N LYS A 28 0.87 24.03 18.79
CA LYS A 28 2.21 24.34 19.30
C LYS A 28 2.17 25.06 20.65
N GLY A 29 1.28 26.04 20.83
CA GLY A 29 1.10 26.72 22.11
C GLY A 29 0.66 25.79 23.23
N LYS A 30 -0.29 24.88 22.95
CA LYS A 30 -0.74 23.87 23.91
C LYS A 30 0.36 22.87 24.25
N THR A 31 1.07 22.34 23.24
CA THR A 31 2.14 21.36 23.44
C THR A 31 3.29 21.94 24.26
N ASN A 32 3.72 23.18 24.00
CA ASN A 32 4.76 23.83 24.82
C ASN A 32 4.35 23.94 26.29
N ARG A 33 3.15 24.47 26.56
CA ARG A 33 2.62 24.58 27.93
C ARG A 33 2.50 23.21 28.61
N ASN A 34 2.00 22.20 27.89
CA ASN A 34 1.88 20.85 28.43
C ASN A 34 3.25 20.26 28.77
N ARG A 35 4.26 20.45 27.92
CA ARG A 35 5.63 19.99 28.19
C ARG A 35 6.22 20.68 29.41
N GLU A 36 6.08 21.99 29.55
CA GLU A 36 6.54 22.73 30.73
C GLU A 36 5.95 22.17 32.03
N LEU A 37 4.63 21.94 32.06
CA LEU A 37 3.96 21.34 33.21
C LEU A 37 4.46 19.91 33.48
N LEU A 38 4.62 19.09 32.44
CA LEU A 38 5.13 17.72 32.59
C LEU A 38 6.58 17.68 33.09
N TYR A 39 7.42 18.62 32.66
CA TYR A 39 8.77 18.76 33.21
C TYR A 39 8.74 19.12 34.70
N GLN A 40 7.89 20.06 35.12
CA GLN A 40 7.72 20.41 36.53
C GLN A 40 7.24 19.22 37.38
N GLU A 41 6.29 18.42 36.88
CA GLU A 41 5.85 17.21 37.58
C GLU A 41 6.96 16.15 37.67
N LEU A 42 7.78 16.01 36.62
CA LEU A 42 8.92 15.10 36.58
C LEU A 42 10.13 15.58 37.40
N GLU A 43 10.21 16.85 37.78
CA GLU A 43 11.18 17.31 38.78
C GLU A 43 10.85 16.71 40.16
N ASN A 44 9.57 16.58 40.49
CA ASN A 44 9.10 16.01 41.75
C ASN A 44 9.14 14.47 41.77
N ASP A 45 8.72 13.83 40.68
CA ASP A 45 8.79 12.37 40.51
C ASP A 45 9.37 11.99 39.14
N PRO A 46 10.72 11.92 39.02
CA PRO A 46 11.39 11.69 37.74
C PRO A 46 11.02 10.36 37.08
N ASN A 47 10.58 9.36 37.85
CA ASN A 47 10.30 8.02 37.35
C ASN A 47 8.81 7.74 37.18
N ASN A 48 7.99 8.79 37.23
CA ASN A 48 6.56 8.67 37.00
C ASN A 48 6.25 8.26 35.55
N LEU A 49 5.94 6.98 35.35
CA LEU A 49 5.66 6.41 34.02
C LEU A 49 4.49 7.10 33.31
N PHE A 50 3.51 7.63 34.05
CA PHE A 50 2.38 8.33 33.45
C PHE A 50 2.83 9.66 32.84
N HIS A 51 3.55 10.50 33.61
CA HIS A 51 4.08 11.77 33.11
C HIS A 51 5.12 11.58 32.01
N LEU A 52 5.99 10.56 32.10
CA LEU A 52 6.92 10.22 31.04
C LEU A 52 6.19 9.86 29.73
N SER A 53 5.14 9.03 29.79
CA SER A 53 4.36 8.65 28.61
C SER A 53 3.62 9.85 27.98
N ASN A 54 3.14 10.79 28.79
CA ASN A 54 2.51 12.01 28.27
C ASN A 54 3.54 12.93 27.62
N LEU A 55 4.74 13.05 28.21
CA LEU A 55 5.82 13.84 27.64
C LEU A 55 6.29 13.26 26.31
N MET A 56 6.42 11.93 26.20
CA MET A 56 6.67 11.25 24.93
C MET A 56 5.64 11.60 23.86
N ALA A 57 4.34 11.57 24.21
CA ALA A 57 3.27 11.90 23.27
C ALA A 57 3.39 13.35 22.77
N GLU A 58 3.71 14.31 23.65
CA GLU A 58 3.93 15.70 23.26
C GLU A 58 5.13 15.86 22.32
N HIS A 59 6.24 15.15 22.56
CA HIS A 59 7.39 15.15 21.64
C HIS A 59 7.04 14.54 20.27
N LEU A 60 6.27 13.45 20.23
CA LEU A 60 5.80 12.87 18.97
C LEU A 60 4.89 13.83 18.19
N VAL A 61 4.02 14.58 18.86
CA VAL A 61 3.11 15.56 18.22
C VAL A 61 3.88 16.67 17.49
N VAL A 62 5.05 17.09 18.00
CA VAL A 62 5.90 18.09 17.35
C VAL A 62 7.00 17.50 16.45
N GLY A 63 7.04 16.18 16.29
CA GLY A 63 8.03 15.48 15.45
C GLY A 63 9.43 15.36 16.08
N GLU A 64 9.57 15.58 17.39
CA GLU A 64 10.85 15.44 18.12
C GLU A 64 11.11 13.97 18.47
N LEU A 65 11.35 13.15 17.45
CA LEU A 65 11.43 11.68 17.56
C LEU A 65 12.57 11.18 18.45
N ASP A 66 13.74 11.83 18.42
CA ASP A 66 14.90 11.41 19.22
C ASP A 66 14.66 11.57 20.72
N GLU A 67 13.96 12.65 21.12
CA GLU A 67 13.63 12.88 22.52
C GLU A 67 12.52 11.93 22.99
N ALA A 68 11.50 11.70 22.15
CA ALA A 68 10.50 10.67 22.41
C ALA A 68 11.13 9.28 22.58
N ARG A 69 12.17 8.96 21.78
CA ARG A 69 12.91 7.69 21.88
C ARG A 69 13.72 7.60 23.16
N ARG A 70 14.43 8.67 23.54
CA ARG A 70 15.19 8.73 24.80
C ARG A 70 14.26 8.48 26.00
N LEU A 71 13.11 9.15 26.02
CA LEU A 71 12.09 8.97 27.05
C LEU A 71 11.46 7.57 27.03
N GLY A 72 11.23 7.00 25.84
CA GLY A 72 10.70 5.64 25.69
C GLY A 72 11.66 4.59 26.24
N LYS A 73 12.94 4.68 25.89
CA LYS A 73 13.99 3.78 26.43
C LYS A 73 14.10 3.88 27.96
N ARG A 74 14.04 5.10 28.49
CA ARG A 74 13.98 5.34 29.94
C ARG A 74 12.74 4.71 30.57
N SER A 75 11.57 4.90 29.96
CA SER A 75 10.28 4.38 30.44
C SER A 75 10.26 2.85 30.45
N LEU A 76 10.79 2.19 29.40
CA LEU A 76 10.91 0.73 29.38
C LEU A 76 11.86 0.21 30.47
N THR A 77 12.98 0.90 30.72
CA THR A 77 13.91 0.54 31.81
C THR A 77 13.21 0.54 33.17
N ILE A 78 12.47 1.62 33.47
CA ILE A 78 11.69 1.74 34.73
C ILE A 78 10.58 0.68 34.77
N LEU A 79 9.86 0.50 33.66
CA LEU A 79 8.78 -0.47 33.54
C LEU A 79 9.30 -1.89 33.80
N HIS A 80 10.44 -2.28 33.24
CA HIS A 80 11.11 -3.56 33.46
C HIS A 80 11.45 -3.81 34.92
N ALA A 81 11.94 -2.79 35.63
CA ALA A 81 12.22 -2.85 37.07
C ALA A 81 10.94 -2.90 37.94
N THR A 82 9.78 -2.54 37.39
CA THR A 82 8.52 -2.48 38.13
C THR A 82 7.87 -3.86 38.23
N LYS A 83 7.64 -4.34 39.47
CA LYS A 83 7.02 -5.66 39.75
C LYS A 83 5.60 -5.80 39.20
N LYS A 84 4.76 -4.78 39.37
CA LYS A 84 3.37 -4.76 38.87
C LYS A 84 3.28 -3.76 37.73
N LYS A 85 3.12 -4.26 36.51
CA LYS A 85 3.02 -3.43 35.31
C LYS A 85 1.77 -2.53 35.40
N PRO A 86 1.89 -1.20 35.20
CA PRO A 86 0.73 -0.31 35.13
C PRO A 86 -0.23 -0.69 34.00
N ILE A 87 -1.51 -0.36 34.14
CA ILE A 87 -2.55 -0.66 33.12
C ILE A 87 -2.23 -0.02 31.75
N PHE A 88 -1.54 1.12 31.74
CA PHE A 88 -1.15 1.86 30.54
C PHE A 88 0.22 1.42 29.97
N SER A 89 0.75 0.26 30.38
CA SER A 89 2.05 -0.22 29.88
C SER A 89 2.08 -0.37 28.36
N SER A 90 0.97 -0.82 27.75
CA SER A 90 0.86 -0.93 26.29
C SER A 90 1.06 0.41 25.59
N ARG A 91 0.53 1.51 26.15
CA ARG A 91 0.74 2.88 25.65
C ARG A 91 2.22 3.25 25.57
N ILE A 92 3.04 2.88 26.57
CA ILE A 92 4.48 3.15 26.56
C ILE A 92 5.16 2.43 25.40
N TYR A 93 4.83 1.15 25.16
CA TYR A 93 5.34 0.41 24.01
C TYR A 93 4.90 1.06 22.70
N SER A 94 3.63 1.42 22.55
CA SER A 94 3.12 2.07 21.34
C SER A 94 3.84 3.39 21.04
N LEU A 95 4.02 4.26 22.04
CA LEU A 95 4.71 5.53 21.86
C LEU A 95 6.21 5.33 21.57
N TYR A 96 6.85 4.35 22.22
CA TYR A 96 8.25 4.04 21.93
C TYR A 96 8.42 3.51 20.51
N LEU A 97 7.57 2.58 20.07
CA LEU A 97 7.57 2.05 18.71
C LEU A 97 7.35 3.16 17.66
N LEU A 98 6.45 4.11 17.91
CA LEU A 98 6.28 5.29 17.05
C LEU A 98 7.55 6.14 16.95
N SER A 99 8.33 6.28 18.04
CA SER A 99 9.59 7.02 18.04
C SER A 99 10.78 6.29 17.39
N LEU A 100 10.66 4.97 17.22
CA LEU A 100 11.68 4.14 16.57
C LEU A 100 11.53 4.15 15.05
N GLU A 101 10.32 4.39 14.54
CA GLU A 101 10.00 4.31 13.11
C GLU A 101 10.54 3.00 12.50
N ASP A 102 11.47 3.10 11.55
CA ASP A 102 11.99 1.98 10.78
C ASP A 102 13.35 1.47 11.29
N ARG A 103 13.73 1.82 12.53
CA ARG A 103 14.98 1.35 13.16
C ARG A 103 14.95 -0.14 13.48
N GLU A 104 16.13 -0.79 13.42
CA GLU A 104 16.28 -2.23 13.70
C GLU A 104 15.78 -2.65 15.10
N GLU A 105 15.96 -1.78 16.10
CA GLU A 105 15.48 -2.03 17.48
C GLU A 105 13.96 -2.25 17.54
N ALA A 106 13.19 -1.66 16.62
CA ALA A 106 11.74 -1.78 16.59
C ALA A 106 11.28 -3.24 16.55
N CYS A 107 12.00 -4.11 15.82
CA CYS A 107 11.67 -5.53 15.72
C CYS A 107 11.65 -6.21 17.11
N THR A 108 12.69 -5.98 17.92
CA THR A 108 12.78 -6.57 19.27
C THR A 108 11.69 -6.04 20.18
N VAL A 109 11.38 -4.74 20.07
CA VAL A 109 10.33 -4.10 20.88
C VAL A 109 8.94 -4.59 20.47
N TYR A 110 8.66 -4.79 19.18
CA TYR A 110 7.41 -5.39 18.71
C TYR A 110 7.22 -6.81 19.23
N GLN A 111 8.26 -7.65 19.14
CA GLN A 111 8.23 -9.02 19.66
C GLN A 111 7.95 -9.04 21.17
N GLU A 112 8.60 -8.16 21.92
CA GLU A 112 8.35 -8.02 23.36
C GLU A 112 6.92 -7.56 23.65
N ALA A 113 6.43 -6.54 22.94
CA ALA A 113 5.08 -6.01 23.10
C ALA A 113 4.01 -7.08 22.80
N ILE A 114 4.16 -7.84 21.72
CA ILE A 114 3.23 -8.93 21.36
C ILE A 114 3.22 -10.02 22.43
N ARG A 115 4.38 -10.36 23.00
CA ARG A 115 4.48 -11.34 24.09
C ARG A 115 3.81 -10.85 25.38
N LEU A 116 3.97 -9.57 25.71
CA LEU A 116 3.39 -8.98 26.93
C LEU A 116 1.90 -8.67 26.79
N PHE A 117 1.45 -8.36 25.57
CA PHE A 117 0.09 -7.94 25.26
C PHE A 117 -0.48 -8.78 24.11
N PRO A 118 -0.64 -10.11 24.29
CA PRO A 118 -1.06 -11.00 23.21
C PRO A 118 -2.44 -10.69 22.64
N GLU A 119 -3.31 -10.02 23.41
CA GLU A 119 -4.65 -9.59 22.97
C GLU A 119 -4.62 -8.25 22.20
N HIS A 120 -3.50 -7.51 22.19
CA HIS A 120 -3.35 -6.28 21.42
C HIS A 120 -2.94 -6.58 19.98
N THR A 121 -3.92 -6.81 19.12
CA THR A 121 -3.67 -7.06 17.69
C THR A 121 -3.07 -5.86 16.95
N ASP A 122 -3.21 -4.63 17.47
CA ASP A 122 -2.53 -3.44 16.91
C ASP A 122 -1.00 -3.60 16.86
N PHE A 123 -0.38 -4.25 17.86
CA PHE A 123 1.06 -4.51 17.80
C PHE A 123 1.43 -5.47 16.67
N ARG A 124 0.58 -6.47 16.38
CA ARG A 124 0.82 -7.38 15.25
C ARG A 124 0.62 -6.67 13.91
N LEU A 125 -0.46 -5.89 13.76
CA LEU A 125 -0.69 -5.11 12.54
C LEU A 125 0.49 -4.19 12.24
N ARG A 126 0.93 -3.41 13.23
CA ARG A 126 2.07 -2.48 13.07
C ARG A 126 3.39 -3.21 12.86
N PHE A 127 3.60 -4.35 13.52
CA PHE A 127 4.79 -5.16 13.29
C PHE A 127 4.81 -5.70 11.85
N ALA A 128 3.68 -6.18 11.34
CA ALA A 128 3.59 -6.60 9.94
C ALA A 128 3.86 -5.43 8.97
N GLN A 129 3.32 -4.24 9.24
CA GLN A 129 3.61 -3.03 8.44
C GLN A 129 5.10 -2.67 8.46
N TYR A 130 5.75 -2.79 9.61
CA TYR A 130 7.21 -2.66 9.71
C TYR A 130 7.91 -3.71 8.85
N GLU A 131 7.56 -4.99 8.97
CA GLU A 131 8.15 -6.07 8.16
C GLU A 131 7.93 -5.87 6.65
N ILE A 132 6.78 -5.32 6.23
CA ILE A 132 6.49 -4.95 4.83
C ILE A 132 7.48 -3.89 4.34
N LYS A 133 7.68 -2.81 5.10
CA LYS A 133 8.66 -1.77 4.75
C LYS A 133 10.08 -2.31 4.65
N GLN A 134 10.38 -3.31 5.49
CA GLN A 134 11.66 -4.00 5.50
C GLN A 134 11.74 -5.12 4.44
N LYS A 135 10.75 -5.22 3.54
CA LYS A 135 10.65 -6.20 2.44
C LYS A 135 10.65 -7.66 2.91
N ARG A 136 10.30 -7.93 4.17
CA ARG A 136 10.20 -9.26 4.78
C ARG A 136 8.76 -9.80 4.70
N PHE A 137 8.30 -10.05 3.47
CA PHE A 137 6.89 -10.36 3.19
C PHE A 137 6.36 -11.64 3.84
N LEU A 138 7.16 -12.72 3.90
CA LEU A 138 6.76 -13.96 4.58
C LEU A 138 6.56 -13.75 6.09
N SER A 139 7.44 -12.97 6.72
CA SER A 139 7.33 -12.60 8.13
C SER A 139 6.04 -11.78 8.37
N ALA A 140 5.84 -10.73 7.56
CA ALA A 140 4.63 -9.92 7.61
C ALA A 140 3.34 -10.74 7.47
N GLN A 141 3.29 -11.65 6.49
CA GLN A 141 2.16 -12.55 6.26
C GLN A 141 1.85 -13.39 7.51
N ASN A 142 2.87 -14.03 8.10
CA ASN A 142 2.69 -14.86 9.29
C ASN A 142 2.14 -14.05 10.48
N ILE A 143 2.66 -12.84 10.68
CA ILE A 143 2.21 -11.93 11.74
C ILE A 143 0.74 -11.52 11.53
N LEU A 144 0.35 -11.22 10.29
CA LEU A 144 -1.03 -10.85 9.94
C LEU A 144 -2.00 -12.00 10.13
N PHE A 145 -1.61 -13.23 9.77
CA PHE A 145 -2.44 -14.41 10.04
C PHE A 145 -2.65 -14.63 11.53
N GLU A 146 -1.60 -14.44 12.35
CA GLU A 146 -1.75 -14.48 13.80
C GLU A 146 -2.65 -13.34 14.30
N ALA A 147 -2.56 -12.12 13.75
CA ALA A 147 -3.48 -11.03 14.10
C ALA A 147 -4.94 -11.40 13.81
N ILE A 148 -5.22 -11.95 12.63
CA ILE A 148 -6.57 -12.40 12.21
C ILE A 148 -7.09 -13.51 13.11
N LYS A 149 -6.22 -14.46 13.47
CA LYS A 149 -6.57 -15.59 14.36
C LYS A 149 -6.95 -15.12 15.76
N HIS A 150 -6.31 -14.06 16.28
CA HIS A 150 -6.65 -13.47 17.58
C HIS A 150 -7.94 -12.64 17.50
N GLY A 151 -8.21 -12.00 16.36
CA GLY A 151 -9.38 -11.15 16.15
C GLY A 151 -9.26 -9.78 16.82
N ASP A 152 -10.25 -8.92 16.64
CA ASP A 152 -10.25 -7.60 17.28
C ASP A 152 -10.48 -7.71 18.80
N PRO A 153 -9.82 -6.86 19.61
CA PRO A 153 -10.00 -6.86 21.06
C PRO A 153 -11.46 -6.60 21.43
N LYS A 154 -12.03 -7.43 22.33
CA LYS A 154 -13.43 -7.29 22.78
C LYS A 154 -13.64 -6.24 23.87
N TYR A 155 -12.57 -5.72 24.46
CA TYR A 155 -12.62 -4.86 25.64
C TYR A 155 -12.28 -3.40 25.29
N SER A 156 -13.18 -2.48 25.64
CA SER A 156 -13.07 -1.04 25.36
C SER A 156 -12.09 -0.27 26.25
N MET A 157 -11.50 -0.91 27.26
CA MET A 157 -10.66 -0.22 28.25
C MET A 157 -9.23 0.04 27.78
N ILE A 158 -8.86 -0.39 26.57
CA ILE A 158 -7.54 -0.12 26.01
C ILE A 158 -7.69 0.52 24.64
N GLU A 159 -6.91 1.56 24.38
CA GLU A 159 -6.83 2.17 23.04
C GLU A 159 -6.33 1.12 22.05
N PHE A 160 -7.13 0.79 21.03
CA PHE A 160 -6.75 -0.10 19.95
C PHE A 160 -7.25 0.43 18.61
N THR A 161 -6.57 0.03 17.55
CA THR A 161 -7.00 0.31 16.18
C THR A 161 -8.07 -0.70 15.79
N GLU A 162 -9.31 -0.22 15.63
CA GLU A 162 -10.42 -1.04 15.11
C GLU A 162 -10.04 -1.64 13.75
N GLY A 163 -10.27 -2.95 13.60
CA GLY A 163 -9.90 -3.69 12.39
C GLY A 163 -8.53 -4.33 12.41
N ALA A 164 -7.70 -4.09 13.44
CA ALA A 164 -6.33 -4.61 13.49
C ALA A 164 -6.25 -6.14 13.47
N GLY A 165 -7.18 -6.84 14.10
CA GLY A 165 -7.32 -8.29 14.02
C GLY A 165 -8.33 -8.75 12.96
N SER A 166 -8.78 -7.86 12.07
CA SER A 166 -9.81 -8.17 11.08
C SER A 166 -9.55 -7.49 9.73
N PHE A 167 -10.37 -6.52 9.32
CA PHE A 167 -10.35 -5.94 7.97
C PHE A 167 -9.03 -5.24 7.62
N LEU A 168 -8.39 -4.52 8.56
CA LEU A 168 -7.09 -3.89 8.28
C LEU A 168 -5.98 -4.92 8.08
N SER A 169 -5.99 -6.03 8.84
CA SER A 169 -5.04 -7.12 8.60
C SER A 169 -5.25 -7.77 7.24
N TYR A 170 -6.50 -7.90 6.78
CA TYR A 170 -6.77 -8.36 5.42
C TYR A 170 -6.35 -7.36 4.34
N THR A 171 -6.48 -6.06 4.58
CA THR A 171 -5.96 -5.00 3.70
C THR A 171 -4.44 -5.11 3.57
N GLU A 172 -3.72 -5.26 4.67
CA GLU A 172 -2.26 -5.45 4.63
C GLU A 172 -1.86 -6.80 4.03
N LEU A 173 -2.62 -7.88 4.24
CA LEU A 173 -2.39 -9.15 3.55
C LEU A 173 -2.53 -9.00 2.04
N ALA A 174 -3.54 -8.26 1.58
CA ALA A 174 -3.74 -7.99 0.17
C ALA A 174 -2.53 -7.24 -0.43
N ARG A 175 -1.97 -6.29 0.33
CA ARG A 175 -0.73 -5.57 -0.02
C ARG A 175 0.48 -6.51 -0.06
N VAL A 176 0.65 -7.36 0.96
CA VAL A 176 1.73 -8.37 1.03
C VAL A 176 1.68 -9.33 -0.17
N TYR A 177 0.51 -9.87 -0.49
CA TYR A 177 0.34 -10.72 -1.66
C TYR A 177 0.57 -10.00 -2.98
N SER A 178 0.30 -8.68 -3.05
CA SER A 178 0.64 -7.88 -4.23
C SER A 178 2.15 -7.77 -4.44
N PHE A 179 2.93 -7.62 -3.36
CA PHE A 179 4.40 -7.64 -3.45
C PHE A 179 4.98 -9.02 -3.75
N MET A 180 4.26 -10.08 -3.39
CA MET A 180 4.64 -11.45 -3.75
C MET A 180 4.11 -11.88 -5.12
N GLU A 181 3.42 -10.97 -5.82
CA GLU A 181 2.75 -11.17 -7.11
C GLU A 181 1.84 -12.41 -7.13
N ASP A 182 1.11 -12.59 -6.02
CA ASP A 182 0.02 -13.57 -5.90
C ASP A 182 -1.31 -12.81 -6.02
N ALA A 183 -1.65 -12.42 -7.26
CA ALA A 183 -2.84 -11.63 -7.55
C ALA A 183 -4.14 -12.26 -6.99
N GLN A 184 -4.23 -13.59 -6.99
CA GLN A 184 -5.42 -14.30 -6.54
C GLN A 184 -5.59 -14.19 -5.02
N SER A 185 -4.53 -14.45 -4.26
CA SER A 185 -4.55 -14.31 -2.80
C SER A 185 -4.67 -12.85 -2.36
N ALA A 186 -4.09 -11.92 -3.12
CA ALA A 186 -4.29 -10.49 -2.94
C ALA A 186 -5.77 -10.11 -3.11
N THR A 187 -6.40 -10.56 -4.19
CA THR A 187 -7.82 -10.31 -4.47
C THR A 187 -8.73 -10.91 -3.40
N GLU A 188 -8.48 -12.15 -2.97
CA GLU A 188 -9.26 -12.80 -1.91
C GLU A 188 -9.16 -12.03 -0.58
N SER A 189 -7.96 -11.61 -0.20
CA SER A 189 -7.73 -10.84 1.01
C SER A 189 -8.42 -9.46 0.93
N ALA A 190 -8.31 -8.79 -0.22
CA ALA A 190 -8.99 -7.53 -0.48
C ALA A 190 -10.52 -7.67 -0.39
N LEU A 191 -11.10 -8.74 -0.95
CA LEU A 191 -12.53 -9.02 -0.85
C LEU A 191 -12.93 -9.21 0.61
N ARG A 192 -12.20 -10.04 1.37
CA ARG A 192 -12.47 -10.24 2.80
C ARG A 192 -12.46 -8.93 3.57
N SER A 193 -11.47 -8.06 3.34
CA SER A 193 -11.42 -6.72 3.94
C SER A 193 -12.66 -5.89 3.56
N PHE A 194 -12.96 -5.76 2.28
CA PHE A 194 -14.09 -4.96 1.78
C PHE A 194 -15.45 -5.46 2.29
N PHE A 195 -15.66 -6.78 2.38
CA PHE A 195 -16.91 -7.34 2.90
C PHE A 195 -17.10 -7.10 4.39
N MET A 196 -16.01 -6.97 5.15
CA MET A 196 -16.02 -6.63 6.56
C MET A 196 -16.17 -5.13 6.80
N GLN A 197 -15.51 -4.30 5.98
CA GLN A 197 -15.57 -2.84 6.05
C GLN A 197 -15.58 -2.20 4.64
N PRO A 198 -16.76 -1.94 4.05
CA PRO A 198 -16.87 -1.39 2.69
C PRO A 198 -16.34 0.04 2.50
N PHE A 199 -16.04 0.75 3.59
CA PHE A 199 -15.48 2.11 3.57
C PHE A 199 -13.94 2.13 3.42
N ASP A 200 -13.27 0.98 3.46
CA ASP A 200 -11.81 0.94 3.28
C ASP A 200 -11.45 1.08 1.80
N SER A 201 -11.28 2.33 1.36
CA SER A 201 -10.93 2.64 -0.02
C SER A 201 -9.57 2.03 -0.45
N LYS A 202 -8.69 1.68 0.50
CA LYS A 202 -7.35 1.14 0.21
C LYS A 202 -7.38 -0.16 -0.61
N VAL A 203 -8.46 -0.94 -0.53
CA VAL A 203 -8.60 -2.19 -1.30
C VAL A 203 -9.30 -2.00 -2.64
N MET A 204 -9.86 -0.82 -2.92
CA MET A 204 -10.62 -0.58 -4.17
C MET A 204 -9.74 -0.70 -5.42
N ALA A 205 -8.48 -0.25 -5.35
CA ALA A 205 -7.46 -0.45 -6.38
C ALA A 205 -7.38 -1.91 -6.83
N LEU A 206 -7.22 -2.80 -5.85
CA LEU A 206 -7.06 -4.24 -6.05
C LEU A 206 -8.33 -4.86 -6.66
N LEU A 207 -9.49 -4.52 -6.09
CA LEU A 207 -10.76 -5.14 -6.44
C LEU A 207 -11.26 -4.71 -7.83
N SER A 208 -11.12 -3.44 -8.19
CA SER A 208 -11.70 -2.92 -9.43
C SER A 208 -11.04 -3.50 -10.67
N TYR A 209 -9.75 -3.84 -10.58
CA TYR A 209 -9.02 -4.46 -11.69
C TYR A 209 -9.25 -5.97 -11.78
N ARG A 210 -9.16 -6.70 -10.66
CA ARG A 210 -9.11 -8.16 -10.66
C ARG A 210 -10.47 -8.86 -10.53
N VAL A 211 -11.50 -8.17 -10.03
CA VAL A 211 -12.81 -8.81 -9.85
C VAL A 211 -13.52 -8.90 -11.22
N PRO A 212 -14.00 -10.10 -11.63
CA PRO A 212 -14.78 -10.27 -12.86
C PRO A 212 -16.01 -9.39 -12.92
N GLN A 213 -16.52 -9.13 -14.13
CA GLN A 213 -17.65 -8.22 -14.34
C GLN A 213 -18.89 -8.63 -13.54
N GLU A 214 -19.15 -9.92 -13.37
CA GLU A 214 -20.26 -10.44 -12.56
C GLU A 214 -20.11 -10.06 -11.08
N GLY A 215 -18.88 -10.01 -10.57
CA GLY A 215 -18.57 -9.59 -9.21
C GLY A 215 -18.60 -8.07 -9.01
N GLN A 216 -18.40 -7.28 -10.07
CA GLN A 216 -18.40 -5.81 -9.99
C GLN A 216 -19.75 -5.25 -9.53
N ALA A 217 -20.87 -5.83 -9.96
CA ALA A 217 -22.20 -5.40 -9.54
C ALA A 217 -22.37 -5.46 -8.01
N MET A 218 -21.88 -6.53 -7.38
CA MET A 218 -21.91 -6.70 -5.92
C MET A 218 -21.03 -5.68 -5.19
N LEU A 219 -19.90 -5.27 -5.79
CA LEU A 219 -19.06 -4.20 -5.24
C LEU A 219 -19.79 -2.86 -5.31
N LEU A 220 -20.37 -2.53 -6.47
CA LEU A 220 -21.10 -1.28 -6.71
C LEU A 220 -22.23 -1.06 -5.70
N GLU A 221 -22.99 -2.11 -5.39
CA GLU A 221 -24.08 -2.04 -4.40
C GLU A 221 -23.61 -1.70 -2.99
N ARG A 222 -22.35 -2.04 -2.66
CA ARG A 222 -21.76 -1.85 -1.32
C ARG A 222 -20.95 -0.58 -1.19
N ILE A 223 -20.56 0.05 -2.29
CA ILE A 223 -19.93 1.38 -2.26
C ILE A 223 -20.90 2.37 -1.61
N CYS A 224 -20.42 3.03 -0.56
CA CYS A 224 -21.24 3.83 0.34
C CYS A 224 -20.65 5.22 0.64
N ASP A 225 -19.51 5.55 0.05
CA ASP A 225 -18.87 6.85 0.16
C ASP A 225 -18.31 7.34 -1.19
N VAL A 226 -18.13 8.66 -1.30
CA VAL A 226 -17.70 9.35 -2.52
C VAL A 226 -16.29 8.97 -2.96
N LYS A 227 -15.39 8.67 -2.00
CA LYS A 227 -13.99 8.39 -2.27
C LYS A 227 -13.85 7.01 -2.91
N SER A 228 -14.44 5.98 -2.31
CA SER A 228 -14.46 4.62 -2.85
C SER A 228 -15.16 4.55 -4.22
N ALA A 229 -16.24 5.32 -4.41
CA ALA A 229 -16.91 5.46 -5.70
C ALA A 229 -15.98 6.09 -6.76
N GLY A 230 -15.27 7.15 -6.39
CA GLY A 230 -14.30 7.83 -7.25
C GLY A 230 -13.13 6.93 -7.65
N GLU A 231 -12.56 6.20 -6.70
CA GLU A 231 -11.47 5.24 -6.97
C GLU A 231 -11.93 4.12 -7.89
N TRP A 232 -13.12 3.55 -7.67
CA TRP A 232 -13.69 2.54 -8.56
C TRP A 232 -13.85 3.07 -9.99
N ALA A 233 -14.45 4.25 -10.16
CA ALA A 233 -14.68 4.85 -11.47
C ALA A 233 -13.36 5.13 -12.21
N ALA A 234 -12.36 5.67 -11.50
CA ALA A 234 -11.01 5.90 -12.03
C ALA A 234 -10.39 4.60 -12.56
N LEU A 235 -10.48 3.51 -11.81
CA LEU A 235 -9.92 2.21 -12.20
C LEU A 235 -10.63 1.58 -13.39
N GLN A 236 -11.97 1.66 -13.45
CA GLN A 236 -12.69 1.15 -14.60
C GLN A 236 -12.38 1.97 -15.86
N ALA A 237 -12.25 3.29 -15.74
CA ALA A 237 -11.79 4.14 -16.85
C ALA A 237 -10.38 3.76 -17.31
N ILE A 238 -9.45 3.51 -16.38
CA ILE A 238 -8.09 3.02 -16.68
C ILE A 238 -8.13 1.70 -17.46
N LYS A 239 -9.05 0.79 -17.13
CA LYS A 239 -9.27 -0.46 -17.87
C LYS A 239 -9.88 -0.26 -19.25
N GLY A 240 -10.22 0.98 -19.62
CA GLY A 240 -10.89 1.31 -20.87
C GLY A 240 -12.40 1.05 -20.85
N GLN A 241 -13.02 0.88 -19.67
CA GLN A 241 -14.47 0.76 -19.57
C GLN A 241 -15.11 2.15 -19.59
N ASN A 242 -16.26 2.26 -20.27
CA ASN A 242 -17.08 3.46 -20.21
C ASN A 242 -17.99 3.39 -18.98
N VAL A 243 -17.72 4.23 -17.98
CA VAL A 243 -18.44 4.32 -16.70
C VAL A 243 -19.14 5.68 -16.50
N GLU A 244 -19.46 6.39 -17.60
CA GLU A 244 -20.13 7.71 -17.52
C GLU A 244 -21.48 7.62 -16.78
N ARG A 245 -22.22 6.53 -16.96
CA ARG A 245 -23.50 6.31 -16.29
C ARG A 245 -23.33 6.13 -14.79
N GLU A 246 -22.43 5.25 -14.37
CA GLU A 246 -22.14 4.97 -12.97
C GLU A 246 -21.60 6.20 -12.25
N ILE A 247 -20.76 6.99 -12.92
CA ILE A 247 -20.31 8.28 -12.41
C ILE A 247 -21.49 9.22 -12.15
N ALA A 248 -22.42 9.36 -13.11
CA ALA A 248 -23.60 10.22 -12.92
C ALA A 248 -24.49 9.74 -11.76
N GLU A 249 -24.66 8.42 -11.61
CA GLU A 249 -25.39 7.82 -10.49
C GLU A 249 -24.69 8.10 -9.14
N PHE A 250 -23.35 7.98 -9.09
CA PHE A 250 -22.56 8.29 -7.89
C PHE A 250 -22.51 9.78 -7.55
N GLU A 251 -22.37 10.66 -8.54
CA GLU A 251 -22.39 12.11 -8.33
C GLU A 251 -23.75 12.56 -7.76
N ASN A 252 -24.84 11.97 -8.23
CA ASN A 252 -26.17 12.21 -7.68
C ASN A 252 -26.32 11.69 -6.24
N ARG A 253 -25.69 10.55 -5.90
CA ARG A 253 -25.80 9.91 -4.59
C ARG A 253 -24.87 10.53 -3.53
N PHE A 254 -23.64 10.87 -3.92
CA PHE A 254 -22.55 11.21 -3.00
C PHE A 254 -21.93 12.59 -3.24
N GLY A 255 -22.31 13.27 -4.33
CA GLY A 255 -21.70 14.54 -4.76
C GLY A 255 -20.50 14.34 -5.69
N LYS A 256 -19.97 15.46 -6.19
CA LYS A 256 -18.81 15.49 -7.09
C LYS A 256 -17.51 15.08 -6.36
N HIS A 257 -16.57 14.52 -7.12
CA HIS A 257 -15.24 14.16 -6.62
C HIS A 257 -14.19 14.28 -7.72
N VAL A 258 -12.96 14.64 -7.35
CA VAL A 258 -11.85 14.82 -8.31
C VAL A 258 -11.58 13.56 -9.13
N LEU A 259 -11.77 12.37 -8.54
CA LEU A 259 -11.56 11.10 -9.23
C LEU A 259 -12.63 10.80 -10.30
N PHE A 260 -13.84 11.38 -10.19
CA PHE A 260 -14.84 11.27 -11.27
C PHE A 260 -14.41 12.08 -12.49
N GLU A 261 -13.87 13.29 -12.27
CA GLU A 261 -13.32 14.12 -13.34
C GLU A 261 -12.10 13.46 -13.98
N PHE A 262 -11.20 12.89 -13.16
CA PHE A 262 -10.09 12.06 -13.65
C PHE A 262 -10.59 10.91 -14.55
N ALA A 263 -11.58 10.14 -14.10
CA ALA A 263 -12.14 9.04 -14.89
C ALA A 263 -12.71 9.51 -16.24
N LYS A 264 -13.45 10.63 -16.26
CA LYS A 264 -13.97 11.25 -17.49
C LYS A 264 -12.83 11.68 -18.43
N ASN A 265 -11.76 12.25 -17.90
CA ASN A 265 -10.60 12.67 -18.69
C ASN A 265 -9.85 11.47 -19.29
N VAL A 266 -9.66 10.39 -18.53
CA VAL A 266 -9.05 9.14 -19.00
C VAL A 266 -9.91 8.50 -20.10
N MET A 267 -11.23 8.39 -19.90
CA MET A 267 -12.14 7.82 -20.92
C MET A 267 -12.15 8.61 -22.22
N SER A 268 -11.94 9.93 -22.15
CA SER A 268 -11.89 10.81 -23.32
C SER A 268 -10.49 11.00 -23.89
N GLN A 269 -9.44 10.38 -23.31
CA GLN A 269 -8.04 10.56 -23.73
C GLN A 269 -7.61 12.04 -23.80
N GLY A 270 -8.23 12.89 -22.97
CA GLY A 270 -8.03 14.35 -23.01
C GLY A 270 -8.57 15.05 -24.27
N GLU A 271 -9.37 14.38 -25.11
CA GLU A 271 -9.93 14.95 -26.35
C GLU A 271 -11.23 15.74 -26.11
N LYS A 272 -11.95 15.47 -25.01
CA LYS A 272 -13.18 16.21 -24.67
C LYS A 272 -12.85 17.54 -23.99
N THR A 273 -13.74 18.51 -24.14
CA THR A 273 -13.72 19.76 -23.37
C THR A 273 -13.72 19.44 -21.88
N PHE A 274 -12.67 19.84 -21.17
CA PHE A 274 -12.59 19.78 -19.72
C PHE A 274 -13.83 20.37 -19.07
N SER A 275 -14.20 19.83 -17.90
CA SER A 275 -15.26 20.42 -17.09
C SER A 275 -14.93 21.88 -16.77
N LYS A 276 -15.97 22.71 -16.62
CA LYS A 276 -15.80 24.10 -16.17
C LYS A 276 -15.14 24.20 -14.80
N ASP A 277 -15.20 23.12 -14.01
CA ASP A 277 -14.62 23.03 -12.68
C ASP A 277 -13.14 22.59 -12.70
N THR A 278 -12.59 22.17 -13.85
CA THR A 278 -11.18 21.78 -13.96
C THR A 278 -10.30 23.03 -13.96
N SER A 279 -9.35 23.07 -13.02
CA SER A 279 -8.39 24.17 -12.88
C SER A 279 -7.51 24.28 -14.14
N GLU A 280 -7.03 25.49 -14.44
CA GLU A 280 -6.12 25.70 -15.57
C GLU A 280 -4.86 24.86 -15.43
N GLU A 281 -4.27 24.77 -14.24
CA GLU A 281 -3.10 23.93 -13.97
C GLU A 281 -3.37 22.45 -14.28
N GLU A 282 -4.50 21.89 -13.87
CA GLU A 282 -4.81 20.47 -14.15
C GLU A 282 -5.06 20.22 -15.64
N ARG A 283 -5.68 21.17 -16.35
CA ARG A 283 -5.85 21.10 -17.81
C ARG A 283 -4.50 21.09 -18.52
N GLU A 284 -3.60 21.99 -18.12
CA GLU A 284 -2.26 22.11 -18.68
C GLU A 284 -1.40 20.87 -18.35
N TRP A 285 -1.53 20.31 -17.15
CA TRP A 285 -0.93 19.02 -16.79
C TRP A 285 -1.38 17.89 -17.73
N ILE A 286 -2.70 17.72 -17.90
CA ILE A 286 -3.26 16.65 -18.75
C ILE A 286 -2.86 16.86 -20.21
N ASN A 287 -2.92 18.09 -20.73
CA ASN A 287 -2.50 18.40 -22.10
C ASN A 287 -1.02 18.06 -22.32
N GLY A 288 -0.15 18.46 -21.38
CA GLY A 288 1.29 18.15 -21.45
C GLY A 288 1.57 16.65 -21.41
N LEU A 289 0.87 15.91 -20.56
CA LEU A 289 0.99 14.45 -20.49
C LEU A 289 0.51 13.77 -21.78
N CYS A 290 -0.64 14.16 -22.33
CA CYS A 290 -1.15 13.64 -23.59
C CYS A 290 -0.20 13.92 -24.76
N SER A 291 0.39 15.11 -24.84
CA SER A 291 1.41 15.42 -25.85
C SER A 291 2.62 14.49 -25.76
N ILE A 292 3.12 14.24 -24.54
CA ILE A 292 4.24 13.30 -24.34
C ILE A 292 3.88 11.88 -24.80
N VAL A 293 2.68 11.40 -24.46
CA VAL A 293 2.21 10.07 -24.88
C VAL A 293 2.12 9.95 -26.40
N ARG A 294 1.79 11.04 -27.10
CA ARG A 294 1.75 11.12 -28.58
C ARG A 294 3.11 11.31 -29.22
N GLY A 295 4.19 11.48 -28.44
CA GLY A 295 5.52 11.81 -28.94
C GLY A 295 5.66 13.26 -29.43
N GLU A 296 4.77 14.15 -28.97
CA GLU A 296 4.78 15.59 -29.26
C GLU A 296 5.50 16.37 -28.16
N ASP A 297 5.84 17.63 -28.43
CA ASP A 297 6.39 18.55 -27.43
C ASP A 297 5.30 19.02 -26.46
N GLY A 298 5.33 18.48 -25.23
CA GLY A 298 4.44 18.87 -24.13
C GLY A 298 5.04 19.91 -23.17
N GLU A 299 6.26 20.40 -23.39
CA GLU A 299 7.02 21.17 -22.40
C GLU A 299 6.30 22.46 -21.97
N ALA A 300 5.73 23.18 -22.93
CA ALA A 300 5.01 24.43 -22.67
C ALA A 300 3.78 24.22 -21.77
N HIS A 301 3.06 23.11 -21.97
CA HIS A 301 1.93 22.73 -21.14
C HIS A 301 2.38 22.30 -19.75
N LEU A 302 3.40 21.46 -19.64
CA LEU A 302 3.92 21.02 -18.34
C LEU A 302 4.46 22.18 -17.49
N LYS A 303 5.06 23.21 -18.09
CA LYS A 303 5.49 24.43 -17.37
C LYS A 303 4.31 25.16 -16.70
N ARG A 304 3.11 25.03 -17.25
CA ARG A 304 1.86 25.59 -16.69
C ARG A 304 1.07 24.58 -15.86
N GLY A 305 1.45 23.30 -15.88
CA GLY A 305 0.81 22.20 -15.15
C GLY A 305 1.11 22.15 -13.65
N GLY A 306 1.47 23.28 -13.04
CA GLY A 306 1.79 23.40 -11.61
C GLY A 306 2.90 22.45 -11.14
N ALA A 307 2.74 21.91 -9.92
CA ALA A 307 3.73 21.05 -9.28
C ALA A 307 3.94 19.72 -10.02
N LYS A 308 2.86 19.12 -10.56
CA LYS A 308 2.95 17.85 -11.32
C LYS A 308 3.74 18.04 -12.61
N GLY A 309 3.45 19.12 -13.34
CA GLY A 309 4.15 19.44 -14.59
C GLY A 309 5.63 19.76 -14.37
N ALA A 310 5.95 20.55 -13.35
CA ALA A 310 7.34 20.82 -12.97
C ALA A 310 8.10 19.54 -12.59
N PHE A 311 7.47 18.65 -11.81
CA PHE A 311 8.05 17.36 -11.43
C PHE A 311 8.31 16.47 -12.64
N LEU A 312 7.36 16.37 -13.57
CA LEU A 312 7.54 15.54 -14.78
C LEU A 312 8.62 16.10 -15.70
N LEU A 313 8.71 17.43 -15.85
CA LEU A 313 9.80 18.07 -16.61
C LEU A 313 11.16 17.74 -16.03
N GLN A 314 11.32 17.88 -14.71
CA GLN A 314 12.56 17.53 -14.04
C GLN A 314 12.93 16.05 -14.28
N THR A 315 11.94 15.16 -14.20
CA THR A 315 12.11 13.73 -14.45
C THR A 315 12.55 13.46 -15.89
N LEU A 316 11.95 14.14 -16.88
CA LEU A 316 12.31 14.00 -18.29
C LEU A 316 13.72 14.52 -18.58
N THR A 317 14.12 15.66 -18.00
CA THR A 317 15.49 16.18 -18.10
C THR A 317 16.49 15.17 -17.55
N PHE A 318 16.22 14.60 -16.37
CA PHE A 318 17.05 13.54 -15.79
C PHE A 318 17.21 12.34 -16.74
N LEU A 319 16.09 11.82 -17.27
CA LEU A 319 16.11 10.66 -18.16
C LEU A 319 16.90 10.89 -19.46
N ASN A 320 17.17 12.14 -19.84
CA ASN A 320 17.96 12.50 -21.00
C ASN A 320 19.42 12.77 -20.66
N ASP A 321 19.70 13.37 -19.50
CA ASP A 321 21.05 13.80 -19.10
C ASP A 321 21.83 12.71 -18.35
N GLY A 322 21.15 11.68 -17.81
CA GLY A 322 21.77 10.53 -17.14
C GLY A 322 22.40 10.84 -15.77
N THR A 323 22.06 11.97 -15.16
CA THR A 323 22.48 12.35 -13.80
C THR A 323 21.80 11.47 -12.75
N GLU A 324 22.37 11.18 -11.58
CA GLU A 324 21.60 10.43 -10.56
C GLU A 324 20.36 11.21 -10.13
N PHE A 325 19.18 10.59 -10.22
CA PHE A 325 17.90 11.16 -9.80
C PHE A 325 17.05 10.14 -9.07
N HIS A 326 16.39 10.65 -8.04
CA HIS A 326 15.52 9.93 -7.15
C HIS A 326 14.13 10.53 -7.30
N CYS A 327 13.15 9.70 -7.70
CA CYS A 327 11.81 10.18 -8.04
C CYS A 327 10.72 9.50 -7.20
N GLY A 328 9.75 10.29 -6.73
CA GLY A 328 8.55 9.80 -6.07
C GLY A 328 7.34 9.90 -7.00
N LEU A 329 6.79 8.78 -7.45
CA LEU A 329 5.69 8.75 -8.42
C LEU A 329 4.29 8.72 -7.79
N LYS A 330 4.16 8.53 -6.48
CA LYS A 330 2.88 8.35 -5.78
C LYS A 330 1.82 9.39 -6.13
N ASN A 331 2.21 10.62 -6.45
CA ASN A 331 1.29 11.71 -6.77
C ASN A 331 0.85 11.78 -8.24
N ILE A 332 1.54 11.09 -9.16
CA ILE A 332 1.26 11.16 -10.61
C ILE A 332 1.08 9.78 -11.25
N VAL A 333 1.34 8.68 -10.54
CA VAL A 333 1.30 7.32 -11.11
C VAL A 333 -0.08 6.96 -11.67
N TRP A 334 -1.18 7.41 -11.05
CA TRP A 334 -2.54 7.25 -11.60
C TRP A 334 -2.67 7.92 -12.97
N ASP A 335 -2.17 9.15 -13.09
CA ASP A 335 -2.20 9.91 -14.35
C ASP A 335 -1.38 9.20 -15.43
N LEU A 336 -0.15 8.78 -15.09
CA LEU A 336 0.70 8.04 -16.02
C LEU A 336 0.06 6.72 -16.49
N ILE A 337 -0.59 5.97 -15.60
CA ILE A 337 -1.27 4.73 -15.95
C ILE A 337 -2.53 5.02 -16.80
N GLY A 338 -3.35 5.99 -16.40
CA GLY A 338 -4.61 6.29 -17.06
C GLY A 338 -4.46 6.88 -18.45
N PHE A 339 -3.48 7.75 -18.65
CA PHE A 339 -3.13 8.27 -19.97
C PHE A 339 -2.18 7.34 -20.75
N ARG A 340 -1.94 6.12 -20.25
CA ARG A 340 -1.14 5.07 -20.92
C ARG A 340 0.28 5.54 -21.28
N ALA A 341 0.90 6.33 -20.41
CA ALA A 341 2.29 6.76 -20.52
C ALA A 341 3.26 5.61 -20.15
N TYR A 342 3.03 4.41 -20.70
CA TYR A 342 3.71 3.17 -20.29
C TYR A 342 5.19 3.17 -20.66
N ASP A 343 5.56 3.71 -21.81
CA ASP A 343 6.98 3.85 -22.18
C ASP A 343 7.74 4.78 -21.24
N LEU A 344 7.07 5.85 -20.79
CA LEU A 344 7.63 6.74 -19.79
C LEU A 344 7.74 6.06 -18.43
N LEU A 345 6.69 5.37 -17.96
CA LEU A 345 6.72 4.59 -16.72
C LEU A 345 7.86 3.56 -16.72
N LYS A 346 8.02 2.77 -17.80
CA LYS A 346 9.11 1.78 -17.90
C LYS A 346 10.50 2.38 -17.74
N ARG A 347 10.70 3.63 -18.17
CA ARG A 347 11.97 4.35 -18.01
C ARG A 347 12.16 4.92 -16.61
N ILE A 348 11.08 5.34 -15.95
CA ILE A 348 11.15 5.98 -14.63
C ILE A 348 11.26 4.96 -13.50
N LEU A 349 10.54 3.84 -13.58
CA LEU A 349 10.40 2.89 -12.47
C LEU A 349 11.71 2.36 -11.87
N PRO A 350 12.79 2.11 -12.65
CA PRO A 350 14.09 1.70 -12.09
C PRO A 350 14.74 2.75 -11.17
N HIS A 351 14.25 4.00 -11.18
CA HIS A 351 14.80 5.14 -10.43
C HIS A 351 13.82 5.66 -9.36
N CYS A 352 12.83 4.85 -9.00
CA CYS A 352 11.70 5.26 -8.17
C CYS A 352 11.91 4.89 -6.69
N ASP A 353 11.93 5.89 -5.81
CA ASP A 353 12.15 5.68 -4.37
C ASP A 353 10.93 5.12 -3.66
N ASP A 354 9.74 5.50 -4.13
CA ASP A 354 8.45 5.11 -3.57
C ASP A 354 7.83 3.92 -4.31
N LEU A 355 8.65 3.12 -4.99
CA LEU A 355 8.22 1.93 -5.74
C LEU A 355 7.34 1.02 -4.88
N MET A 356 7.70 0.82 -3.61
CA MET A 356 6.93 0.00 -2.67
C MET A 356 5.56 0.61 -2.31
N ASP A 357 5.40 1.92 -2.38
CA ASP A 357 4.11 2.56 -2.13
C ASP A 357 3.18 2.46 -3.33
N ILE A 358 3.74 2.53 -4.54
CA ILE A 358 2.97 2.49 -5.79
C ILE A 358 2.81 1.07 -6.38
N TRP A 359 3.56 0.09 -5.88
CA TRP A 359 3.54 -1.28 -6.41
C TRP A 359 2.14 -1.87 -6.56
N PRO A 360 1.25 -1.81 -5.55
CA PRO A 360 -0.10 -2.36 -5.70
C PRO A 360 -0.88 -1.69 -6.83
N MET A 361 -0.58 -0.43 -7.15
CA MET A 361 -1.24 0.27 -8.25
C MET A 361 -0.69 -0.16 -9.61
N LEU A 362 0.62 -0.36 -9.73
CA LEU A 362 1.22 -0.89 -10.95
C LEU A 362 0.73 -2.30 -11.25
N TYR A 363 0.73 -3.15 -10.22
CA TYR A 363 0.42 -4.58 -10.32
C TYR A 363 -1.08 -4.88 -10.45
N HIS A 364 -1.96 -3.97 -10.03
CA HIS A 364 -3.42 -4.13 -10.15
C HIS A 364 -4.03 -3.11 -11.11
N THR A 365 -3.35 -2.84 -12.21
CA THR A 365 -3.86 -2.07 -13.35
C THR A 365 -3.37 -2.73 -14.65
N PRO A 366 -3.85 -2.28 -15.84
CA PRO A 366 -3.36 -2.80 -17.11
C PRO A 366 -1.83 -2.66 -17.30
N PHE A 367 -1.15 -1.82 -16.52
CA PHE A 367 0.31 -1.70 -16.56
C PHE A 367 1.04 -2.96 -16.11
N GLU A 368 0.40 -3.88 -15.36
CA GLU A 368 0.97 -5.16 -14.96
C GLU A 368 1.62 -5.90 -16.14
N ALA A 369 0.96 -5.92 -17.30
CA ALA A 369 1.44 -6.59 -18.50
C ALA A 369 2.80 -6.06 -19.02
N HIS A 370 3.16 -4.84 -18.61
CA HIS A 370 4.39 -4.16 -19.02
C HIS A 370 5.52 -4.25 -17.98
N LEU A 371 5.28 -4.82 -16.79
CA LEU A 371 6.30 -4.93 -15.74
C LEU A 371 7.51 -5.75 -16.17
N SER A 372 7.31 -6.75 -17.04
CA SER A 372 8.40 -7.57 -17.60
C SER A 372 9.27 -6.83 -18.64
N ASP A 373 8.76 -5.74 -19.22
CA ASP A 373 9.48 -4.91 -20.19
C ASP A 373 10.37 -3.85 -19.52
N VAL A 374 10.14 -3.58 -18.23
CA VAL A 374 10.91 -2.61 -17.45
C VAL A 374 12.38 -3.08 -17.38
N LEU A 375 13.30 -2.12 -17.56
CA LEU A 375 14.73 -2.36 -17.40
C LEU A 375 15.12 -2.17 -15.93
N TRP A 376 14.70 -3.11 -15.09
CA TRP A 376 14.99 -3.09 -13.66
C TRP A 376 16.49 -3.07 -13.38
N SER A 377 16.92 -2.34 -12.34
CA SER A 377 18.32 -2.31 -11.91
C SER A 377 18.74 -3.63 -11.26
N GLY A 378 17.80 -4.34 -10.62
CA GLY A 378 18.07 -5.59 -9.92
C GLY A 378 18.55 -5.35 -8.50
N ASP A 379 18.27 -4.19 -7.91
CA ASP A 379 18.70 -3.86 -6.56
C ASP A 379 17.79 -4.49 -5.50
N THR A 380 16.61 -4.97 -5.91
CA THR A 380 15.64 -5.60 -5.02
C THR A 380 15.29 -7.02 -5.46
N PRO A 381 14.83 -7.89 -4.53
CA PRO A 381 14.41 -9.25 -4.88
C PRO A 381 13.29 -9.31 -5.93
N MET A 382 12.38 -8.35 -5.88
CA MET A 382 11.27 -8.22 -6.82
C MET A 382 11.77 -7.88 -8.23
N GLU A 383 12.67 -6.91 -8.34
CA GLU A 383 13.32 -6.58 -9.61
C GLU A 383 14.12 -7.76 -10.18
N GLN A 384 14.87 -8.46 -9.34
CA GLN A 384 15.60 -9.66 -9.72
C GLN A 384 14.65 -10.77 -10.22
N ALA A 385 13.48 -10.94 -9.59
CA ALA A 385 12.47 -11.89 -10.05
C ALA A 385 11.91 -11.51 -11.43
N HIS A 386 11.67 -10.22 -11.70
CA HIS A 386 11.24 -9.77 -13.03
C HIS A 386 12.34 -9.89 -14.09
N LEU A 387 13.60 -9.61 -13.75
CA LEU A 387 14.73 -9.87 -14.65
C LEU A 387 14.82 -11.37 -14.99
N ALA A 388 14.55 -12.25 -14.02
CA ALA A 388 14.47 -13.68 -14.25
C ALA A 388 13.30 -14.07 -15.16
N HIS A 389 12.12 -13.47 -14.98
CA HIS A 389 10.96 -13.72 -15.84
C HIS A 389 11.19 -13.26 -17.28
N ARG A 390 11.83 -12.10 -17.45
CA ARG A 390 12.27 -11.63 -18.78
C ARG A 390 13.27 -12.60 -19.42
N ALA A 391 14.24 -13.09 -18.65
CA ALA A 391 15.20 -14.07 -19.12
C ALA A 391 14.51 -15.39 -19.54
N PHE A 392 13.46 -15.82 -18.83
CA PHE A 392 12.63 -16.98 -19.21
C PHE A 392 12.02 -16.81 -20.61
N TYR A 393 11.36 -15.67 -20.88
CA TYR A 393 10.79 -15.39 -22.21
C TYR A 393 11.83 -15.33 -23.32
N ASN A 394 13.01 -14.77 -23.04
CA ASN A 394 14.13 -14.72 -23.97
C ASN A 394 14.86 -16.05 -24.13
N ARG A 395 14.43 -17.10 -23.41
CA ARG A 395 15.08 -18.42 -23.36
C ARG A 395 16.54 -18.36 -22.87
N GLU A 396 16.85 -17.38 -22.01
CA GLU A 396 18.14 -17.18 -21.34
C GLU A 396 18.15 -17.87 -19.97
N THR A 397 17.87 -19.19 -19.93
CA THR A 397 17.50 -19.89 -18.70
C THR A 397 18.56 -19.81 -17.57
N GLU A 398 19.85 -19.90 -17.89
CA GLU A 398 20.93 -19.80 -16.87
C GLU A 398 21.02 -18.40 -16.24
N LYS A 399 20.81 -17.37 -17.05
CA LYS A 399 20.77 -15.99 -16.58
C LYS A 399 19.56 -15.78 -15.67
N GLY A 400 18.41 -16.35 -16.06
CA GLY A 400 17.20 -16.32 -15.23
C GLY A 400 17.42 -16.99 -13.87
N LEU A 401 18.07 -18.15 -13.83
CA LEU A 401 18.39 -18.83 -12.56
C LEU A 401 19.36 -18.02 -11.70
N THR A 402 20.37 -17.38 -12.29
CA THR A 402 21.26 -16.45 -11.57
C THR A 402 20.48 -15.33 -10.90
N HIS A 403 19.54 -14.70 -11.62
CA HIS A 403 18.69 -13.64 -11.08
C HIS A 403 17.79 -14.14 -9.94
N ILE A 404 17.18 -15.32 -10.07
CA ILE A 404 16.40 -15.93 -8.98
C ILE A 404 17.26 -16.23 -7.76
N GLU A 405 18.48 -16.73 -7.95
CA GLU A 405 19.40 -16.97 -6.83
C GLU A 405 19.80 -15.68 -6.11
N CYS A 406 19.94 -14.58 -6.84
CA CYS A 406 20.10 -13.25 -6.24
C CYS A 406 18.84 -12.84 -5.46
N ALA A 407 17.64 -12.97 -6.05
CA ALA A 407 16.38 -12.62 -5.38
C ALA A 407 16.20 -13.39 -4.06
N GLU A 408 16.45 -14.70 -4.08
CA GLU A 408 16.22 -15.59 -2.94
C GLU A 408 17.21 -15.37 -1.78
N LYS A 409 18.33 -14.66 -1.98
CA LYS A 409 19.27 -14.32 -0.88
C LYS A 409 18.64 -13.38 0.14
N ASP A 410 17.85 -12.41 -0.31
CA ASP A 410 17.24 -11.40 0.56
C ASP A 410 15.80 -11.75 0.93
N GLY A 411 15.20 -12.74 0.26
CA GLY A 411 13.89 -13.27 0.62
C GLY A 411 13.27 -14.11 -0.49
N VAL A 412 12.59 -15.17 -0.10
CA VAL A 412 11.80 -15.97 -1.03
C VAL A 412 10.41 -15.32 -1.18
N THR A 413 9.90 -15.22 -2.41
CA THR A 413 8.51 -14.82 -2.68
C THR A 413 7.76 -15.95 -3.40
N VAL A 414 6.44 -15.85 -3.46
CA VAL A 414 5.61 -16.78 -4.24
C VAL A 414 6.05 -16.76 -5.71
N TYR A 415 6.15 -15.56 -6.28
CA TYR A 415 6.52 -15.37 -7.68
C TYR A 415 7.93 -15.83 -8.02
N SER A 416 8.94 -15.55 -7.18
CA SER A 416 10.31 -16.02 -7.47
C SER A 416 10.39 -17.55 -7.53
N ARG A 417 9.60 -18.26 -6.70
CA ARG A 417 9.50 -19.72 -6.74
C ARG A 417 8.80 -20.26 -7.99
N ILE A 418 7.78 -19.57 -8.48
CA ILE A 418 7.09 -19.93 -9.73
C ILE A 418 8.04 -19.76 -10.91
N VAL A 419 8.67 -18.58 -11.03
CA VAL A 419 9.64 -18.31 -12.10
C VAL A 419 10.81 -19.31 -12.06
N ARG A 420 11.29 -19.68 -10.86
CA ARG A 420 12.30 -20.73 -10.70
C ARG A 420 11.83 -22.08 -11.25
N ALA A 421 10.61 -22.47 -10.92
CA ALA A 421 10.04 -23.73 -11.39
C ALA A 421 9.90 -23.74 -12.92
N ASP A 422 9.44 -22.65 -13.53
CA ASP A 422 9.33 -22.50 -14.99
C ASP A 422 10.69 -22.59 -15.68
N LEU A 423 11.72 -21.90 -15.15
CA LEU A 423 13.09 -22.00 -15.65
C LEU A 423 13.63 -23.43 -15.56
N LEU A 424 13.37 -24.15 -14.45
CA LEU A 424 13.77 -25.55 -14.29
C LEU A 424 13.06 -26.48 -15.28
N LEU A 425 11.76 -26.26 -15.53
CA LEU A 425 11.01 -27.00 -16.54
C LEU A 425 11.58 -26.76 -17.94
N GLN A 426 11.97 -25.53 -18.27
CA GLN A 426 12.62 -25.20 -19.54
C GLN A 426 13.96 -25.94 -19.74
N LYS A 427 14.68 -26.26 -18.65
CA LYS A 427 15.90 -27.12 -18.68
C LYS A 427 15.60 -28.61 -18.71
N GLY A 428 14.34 -29.03 -18.73
CA GLY A 428 13.94 -30.44 -18.61
C GLY A 428 14.14 -31.03 -17.20
N LYS A 429 14.30 -30.19 -16.17
CA LYS A 429 14.52 -30.59 -14.78
C LYS A 429 13.20 -30.67 -14.00
N GLY A 430 12.28 -31.51 -14.47
CA GLY A 430 10.92 -31.63 -13.90
C GLY A 430 10.87 -31.95 -12.40
N ASP A 431 11.73 -32.85 -11.93
CA ASP A 431 11.77 -33.23 -10.51
C ASP A 431 12.25 -32.09 -9.60
N GLU A 432 13.22 -31.29 -10.06
CA GLU A 432 13.70 -30.10 -9.33
C GLU A 432 12.63 -29.01 -9.30
N ALA A 433 11.89 -28.80 -10.40
CA ALA A 433 10.77 -27.86 -10.45
C ALA A 433 9.66 -28.24 -9.47
N LYS A 434 9.28 -29.53 -9.45
CA LYS A 434 8.30 -30.08 -8.50
C LYS A 434 8.75 -29.92 -7.06
N LYS A 435 10.03 -30.21 -6.76
CA LYS A 435 10.60 -30.00 -5.42
C LYS A 435 10.53 -28.52 -5.02
N THR A 436 10.87 -27.61 -5.93
CA THR A 436 10.84 -26.16 -5.70
C THR A 436 9.44 -25.70 -5.31
N LEU A 437 8.41 -26.16 -6.01
CA LEU A 437 7.02 -25.79 -5.70
C LEU A 437 6.50 -26.41 -4.42
N LEU A 438 6.86 -27.66 -4.10
CA LEU A 438 6.51 -28.26 -2.81
C LEU A 438 7.11 -27.47 -1.63
N GLN A 439 8.37 -27.05 -1.75
CA GLN A 439 9.01 -26.19 -0.75
C GLN A 439 8.33 -24.80 -0.67
N ALA A 440 7.92 -24.24 -1.81
CA ALA A 440 7.18 -22.99 -1.84
C ALA A 440 5.82 -23.13 -1.12
N ILE A 441 5.10 -24.23 -1.32
CA ILE A 441 3.80 -24.48 -0.67
C ILE A 441 3.96 -24.69 0.83
N GLU A 442 5.04 -25.34 1.25
CA GLU A 442 5.36 -25.46 2.68
C GLU A 442 5.61 -24.08 3.31
N ALA A 443 6.31 -23.19 2.60
CA ALA A 443 6.57 -21.83 3.06
C ALA A 443 5.33 -20.92 3.01
N PHE A 444 4.49 -21.07 1.98
CA PHE A 444 3.32 -20.23 1.71
C PHE A 444 2.05 -21.09 1.56
N PRO A 445 1.59 -21.78 2.62
CA PRO A 445 0.50 -22.76 2.52
C PRO A 445 -0.86 -22.14 2.15
N GLN A 446 -0.98 -20.82 2.27
CA GLN A 446 -2.19 -20.06 1.95
C GLN A 446 -2.14 -19.41 0.56
N SER A 447 -1.02 -19.52 -0.16
CA SER A 447 -0.90 -18.98 -1.53
C SER A 447 -1.77 -19.77 -2.48
N ARG A 448 -2.80 -19.13 -3.01
CA ARG A 448 -3.69 -19.77 -3.96
C ARG A 448 -3.00 -20.06 -5.29
N LEU A 449 -2.11 -19.18 -5.71
CA LEU A 449 -1.30 -19.35 -6.91
C LEU A 449 -0.46 -20.64 -6.87
N LEU A 450 0.22 -20.90 -5.74
CA LEU A 450 1.01 -22.12 -5.57
C LEU A 450 0.15 -23.38 -5.48
N LEU A 451 -1.03 -23.29 -4.87
CA LEU A 451 -1.96 -24.42 -4.80
C LEU A 451 -2.50 -24.78 -6.19
N ASP A 452 -2.81 -23.79 -7.03
CA ASP A 452 -3.27 -24.02 -8.40
C ASP A 452 -2.11 -24.51 -9.29
N ALA A 453 -0.88 -24.01 -9.11
CA ALA A 453 0.32 -24.53 -9.77
C ALA A 453 0.61 -26.00 -9.39
N LYS A 454 0.41 -26.39 -8.13
CA LYS A 454 0.50 -27.79 -7.68
C LYS A 454 -0.51 -28.65 -8.43
N ARG A 455 -1.78 -28.25 -8.49
CA ARG A 455 -2.81 -29.04 -9.18
C ARG A 455 -2.46 -29.27 -10.65
N ALA A 456 -1.87 -28.28 -11.31
CA ALA A 456 -1.33 -28.40 -12.68
C ALA A 456 -0.32 -29.54 -12.82
N LEU A 457 0.73 -29.49 -12.00
CA LEU A 457 1.91 -30.33 -12.17
C LEU A 457 1.68 -31.77 -11.72
N PHE A 458 0.74 -31.97 -10.82
CA PHE A 458 0.35 -33.28 -10.33
C PHE A 458 -0.83 -33.86 -11.11
N GLY A 459 -1.26 -33.22 -12.19
CA GLY A 459 -2.27 -33.75 -13.12
C GLY A 459 -3.70 -33.73 -12.58
N GLU A 460 -3.98 -32.93 -11.54
CA GLU A 460 -5.34 -32.68 -11.07
C GLU A 460 -6.06 -31.64 -11.94
N ILE A 461 -5.33 -30.86 -12.74
CA ILE A 461 -5.82 -29.81 -13.66
C ILE A 461 -5.03 -29.88 -14.99
N ASP A 462 -5.70 -29.60 -16.12
CA ASP A 462 -5.08 -29.52 -17.45
C ASP A 462 -4.02 -28.40 -17.50
N HIS A 463 -2.79 -28.71 -17.91
CA HIS A 463 -1.63 -27.81 -18.03
C HIS A 463 -1.93 -26.48 -18.73
N LYS A 464 -2.87 -26.46 -19.69
CA LYS A 464 -3.30 -25.22 -20.35
C LYS A 464 -4.02 -24.25 -19.39
N GLN A 465 -4.78 -24.76 -18.43
CA GLN A 465 -5.52 -23.93 -17.47
C GLN A 465 -4.60 -23.18 -16.51
N VAL A 466 -3.35 -23.63 -16.35
CA VAL A 466 -2.41 -23.02 -15.40
C VAL A 466 -1.60 -21.90 -16.01
N PHE A 467 -1.22 -21.99 -17.29
CA PHE A 467 -0.70 -20.83 -18.00
C PHE A 467 -1.71 -19.67 -18.02
N TYR A 468 -3.01 -19.97 -18.17
CA TYR A 468 -4.09 -18.98 -18.06
C TYR A 468 -4.34 -18.51 -16.61
N ALA A 469 -4.23 -19.39 -15.61
CA ALA A 469 -4.35 -19.01 -14.20
C ALA A 469 -3.17 -18.16 -13.69
N LEU A 470 -2.00 -18.31 -14.30
CA LEU A 470 -0.78 -17.52 -14.05
C LEU A 470 -0.75 -16.19 -14.83
N GLY A 471 -1.83 -15.81 -15.53
CA GLY A 471 -1.92 -14.51 -16.21
C GLY A 471 -1.21 -14.42 -17.57
N GLY A 472 -0.84 -15.56 -18.17
CA GLY A 472 -0.30 -15.58 -19.54
C GLY A 472 -1.38 -15.21 -20.56
N ASN A 473 -1.43 -13.93 -20.96
CA ASN A 473 -2.18 -13.52 -22.15
C ASN A 473 -1.39 -13.92 -23.41
N GLN A 474 -2.11 -14.46 -24.41
CA GLN A 474 -1.56 -14.80 -25.73
C GLN A 474 -1.11 -13.57 -26.51
#